data_AF-Q0FMN9-F1
#
_entry.id   AF-Q0FMN9-F1
#
_cell.length_a   1.000
_cell.length_b   1.000
_cell.length_c   1.000
_cell.angle_alpha   90.00
_cell.angle_beta   90.00
_cell.angle_gamma   90.00
#
_symmetry.space_group_name_H-M   'P 1'
#
loop_
_entity.id
_entity.type
_entity.pdbx_description
1 polymer ?
#
loop_
_entity_poly.entity_id
_entity_poly.type
_entity_poly.pdbx_seq_one_letter_code
_entity_poly.pdbx_strand_id
1 'polypeptide(L)'
;MLVLLMRNSDYATLNQRCVVAVWVALVAGVGVWTTHFVAMIGYRPDAALTYDMSLTAISILVGVVLVGLPVAASLFVESEHKRVGLGVVAGLGVAAMHLTGMSALENCLAIYNPMTLLIGIAAGIAGFVLAMLQEGDDMRSQLRKGLGMVAGVCALHFIAMGSVSIDLLEGIAYGIGGKFMSTLVASVSLGVFAVTVIGTMGYRRSLAMRRAGYWGESEFDRL
;
A
#
# COMPACT_ATOMS: atom_id res chain seq x y z
N MET A 1 9.05 12.33 -1.45
CA MET A 1 9.88 11.85 -0.32
C MET A 1 11.09 11.05 -0.82
N LEU A 2 10.91 10.01 -1.64
CA LEU A 2 12.01 9.25 -2.27
C LEU A 2 13.04 10.10 -3.04
N VAL A 3 12.57 10.96 -3.97
CA VAL A 3 13.44 11.81 -4.82
C VAL A 3 14.38 12.72 -4.01
N LEU A 4 14.00 13.10 -2.79
CA LEU A 4 14.77 14.01 -1.94
C LEU A 4 15.76 13.30 -1.01
N LEU A 5 15.58 12.00 -0.77
CA LEU A 5 16.55 11.18 -0.02
C LEU A 5 17.71 10.74 -0.90
N MET A 6 17.44 10.41 -2.17
CA MET A 6 18.48 9.98 -3.11
C MET A 6 19.34 11.16 -3.55
N ARG A 7 18.73 12.34 -3.73
CA ARG A 7 19.46 13.61 -3.98
C ARG A 7 20.29 14.11 -2.79
N ASN A 8 20.07 13.58 -1.59
CA ASN A 8 20.75 14.02 -0.36
C ASN A 8 21.34 12.82 0.40
N SER A 9 21.67 11.74 -0.32
CA SER A 9 22.12 10.45 0.22
C SER A 9 23.36 10.57 1.10
N ASP A 10 24.18 11.59 0.84
CA ASP A 10 25.41 11.89 1.55
C ASP A 10 25.18 12.50 2.95
N TYR A 11 23.93 12.91 3.27
CA TYR A 11 23.56 13.55 4.53
C TYR A 11 22.40 12.88 5.28
N ALA A 12 21.83 11.80 4.73
CA ALA A 12 20.69 11.11 5.31
C ALA A 12 21.16 10.06 6.33
N THR A 13 20.88 10.28 7.62
CA THR A 13 21.23 9.32 8.67
C THR A 13 20.42 8.03 8.52
N LEU A 14 20.93 6.90 9.02
CA LEU A 14 20.22 5.61 9.01
C LEU A 14 18.80 5.73 9.62
N ASN A 15 18.65 6.51 10.69
CA ASN A 15 17.36 6.78 11.32
C ASN A 15 16.37 7.46 10.36
N GLN A 16 16.83 8.40 9.53
CA GLN A 16 15.97 9.07 8.55
C GLN A 16 15.50 8.10 7.46
N ARG A 17 16.38 7.21 7.00
CA ARG A 17 16.02 6.17 6.01
C ARG A 17 15.01 5.18 6.60
N CYS A 18 15.18 4.75 7.84
CA CYS A 18 14.23 3.88 8.54
C CYS A 18 12.86 4.54 8.71
N VAL A 19 12.81 5.81 9.13
CA VAL A 19 11.54 6.54 9.26
C VAL A 19 10.81 6.61 7.93
N VAL A 20 11.53 6.88 6.83
CA VAL A 20 10.90 6.90 5.50
C VAL A 20 10.42 5.53 5.07
N ALA A 21 11.20 4.47 5.33
CA ALA A 21 10.79 3.11 5.03
C ALA A 21 9.49 2.72 5.76
N VAL A 22 9.36 3.07 7.05
CA VAL A 22 8.12 2.86 7.82
C VAL A 22 6.96 3.61 7.18
N TRP A 23 7.14 4.87 6.78
CA TRP A 23 6.09 5.63 6.10
C TRP A 23 5.69 5.03 4.76
N VAL A 24 6.66 4.58 3.96
CA VAL A 24 6.40 3.92 2.68
C VAL A 24 5.62 2.63 2.90
N ALA A 25 5.97 1.84 3.91
CA ALA A 25 5.26 0.61 4.22
C ALA A 25 3.80 0.87 4.61
N LEU A 26 3.57 1.85 5.49
CA LEU A 26 2.22 2.23 5.91
C LEU A 26 1.39 2.76 4.75
N VAL A 27 1.92 3.69 3.96
CA VAL A 27 1.20 4.31 2.84
C VAL A 27 0.88 3.28 1.75
N ALA A 28 1.84 2.42 1.40
CA ALA A 28 1.63 1.40 0.38
C ALA A 28 0.59 0.36 0.84
N GLY A 29 0.74 -0.19 2.05
CA GLY A 29 -0.17 -1.20 2.57
C GLY A 29 -1.59 -0.68 2.81
N VAL A 30 -1.72 0.47 3.47
CA VAL A 30 -3.03 1.10 3.70
C VAL A 30 -3.63 1.56 2.38
N GLY A 31 -2.83 2.04 1.42
CA GLY A 31 -3.30 2.42 0.10
C GLY A 31 -3.96 1.26 -0.66
N VAL A 32 -3.31 0.10 -0.68
CA VAL A 32 -3.90 -1.13 -1.26
C VAL A 32 -5.19 -1.51 -0.55
N TRP A 33 -5.19 -1.46 0.79
CA TRP A 33 -6.38 -1.77 1.58
C TRP A 33 -7.54 -0.82 1.30
N THR A 34 -7.28 0.48 1.25
CA THR A 34 -8.26 1.50 0.90
C THR A 34 -8.81 1.25 -0.50
N THR A 35 -7.97 1.03 -1.52
CA THR A 35 -8.44 0.78 -2.89
C THR A 35 -9.38 -0.42 -2.93
N HIS A 36 -9.04 -1.50 -2.23
CA HIS A 36 -9.88 -2.69 -2.19
C HIS A 36 -11.25 -2.42 -1.55
N PHE A 37 -11.29 -1.84 -0.34
CA PHE A 37 -12.56 -1.61 0.36
C PHE A 37 -13.41 -0.51 -0.28
N VAL A 38 -12.80 0.56 -0.81
CA VAL A 38 -13.52 1.58 -1.58
C VAL A 38 -14.18 0.95 -2.81
N ALA A 39 -13.45 0.09 -3.54
CA ALA A 39 -14.00 -0.61 -4.69
C ALA A 39 -15.13 -1.56 -4.30
N MET A 40 -15.00 -2.31 -3.20
CA MET A 40 -16.05 -3.19 -2.69
C MET A 40 -17.29 -2.45 -2.21
N ILE A 41 -17.14 -1.30 -1.54
CA ILE A 41 -18.28 -0.45 -1.12
C ILE A 41 -19.00 0.13 -2.35
N GLY A 42 -18.23 0.45 -3.42
CA GLY A 42 -18.77 0.87 -4.70
C GLY A 42 -19.42 -0.27 -5.50
N TYR A 43 -18.97 -1.50 -5.29
CA TYR A 43 -19.52 -2.71 -5.89
C TYR A 43 -20.88 -3.01 -5.25
N ARG A 44 -21.94 -3.09 -6.07
CA ARG A 44 -23.32 -3.24 -5.60
C ARG A 44 -23.94 -4.55 -6.09
N PRO A 45 -23.91 -5.62 -5.29
CA PRO A 45 -24.68 -6.83 -5.56
C PRO A 45 -26.08 -6.81 -4.93
N ASP A 46 -26.69 -5.64 -4.66
CA ASP A 46 -28.06 -5.49 -4.10
C ASP A 46 -28.22 -5.65 -2.57
N ALA A 47 -27.42 -4.84 -1.86
CA ALA A 47 -27.82 -4.08 -0.66
C ALA A 47 -28.15 -4.81 0.66
N ALA A 48 -27.20 -5.55 1.25
CA ALA A 48 -27.00 -5.61 2.72
C ALA A 48 -25.68 -6.30 3.14
N LEU A 49 -24.55 -6.05 2.45
CA LEU A 49 -23.27 -6.64 2.89
C LEU A 49 -22.81 -5.99 4.20
N THR A 50 -22.55 -6.85 5.19
CA THR A 50 -21.88 -6.51 6.44
C THR A 50 -20.45 -7.03 6.41
N TYR A 51 -19.61 -6.48 7.29
CA TYR A 51 -18.18 -6.76 7.31
C TYR A 51 -17.74 -7.21 8.70
N ASP A 52 -17.01 -8.32 8.77
CA ASP A 52 -16.34 -8.76 9.99
C ASP A 52 -15.20 -7.79 10.32
N MET A 53 -15.25 -7.19 11.52
CA MET A 53 -14.27 -6.20 11.98
C MET A 53 -12.87 -6.80 12.15
N SER A 54 -12.78 -8.04 12.63
CA SER A 54 -11.51 -8.71 12.91
C SER A 54 -10.78 -9.05 11.61
N LEU A 55 -11.48 -9.60 10.63
CA LEU A 55 -10.91 -9.88 9.30
C LEU A 55 -10.57 -8.60 8.55
N THR A 56 -11.38 -7.55 8.71
CA THR A 56 -11.05 -6.21 8.18
C THR A 56 -9.74 -5.70 8.78
N ALA A 57 -9.55 -5.80 10.10
CA ALA A 57 -8.32 -5.40 10.77
C ALA A 57 -7.11 -6.28 10.41
N ILE A 58 -7.31 -7.58 10.20
CA ILE A 58 -6.26 -8.48 9.73
C ILE A 58 -5.87 -8.13 8.29
N SER A 59 -6.83 -7.81 7.42
CA SER A 59 -6.55 -7.48 6.01
C SER A 59 -5.67 -6.23 5.86
N ILE A 60 -5.87 -5.19 6.68
CA ILE A 60 -5.00 -4.00 6.64
C ILE A 60 -3.59 -4.33 7.14
N LEU A 61 -3.46 -5.18 8.17
CA LEU A 61 -2.17 -5.64 8.67
C LEU A 61 -1.43 -6.46 7.60
N VAL A 62 -2.13 -7.37 6.92
CA VAL A 62 -1.59 -8.15 5.80
C VAL A 62 -1.10 -7.21 4.69
N GLY A 63 -1.87 -6.17 4.34
CA GLY A 63 -1.45 -5.15 3.38
C GLY A 63 -0.16 -4.44 3.80
N VAL A 64 -0.06 -3.98 5.05
CA VAL A 64 1.14 -3.29 5.56
C VAL A 64 2.36 -4.21 5.61
N VAL A 65 2.19 -5.45 6.06
CA VAL A 65 3.31 -6.40 6.23
C VAL A 65 3.76 -6.99 4.90
N LEU A 66 2.83 -7.49 4.08
CA LEU A 66 3.18 -8.22 2.85
C LEU A 66 3.29 -7.34 1.61
N VAL A 67 2.71 -6.13 1.59
CA VAL A 67 2.89 -5.17 0.49
C VAL A 67 3.80 -4.04 0.93
N GLY A 68 3.51 -3.44 2.08
CA GLY A 68 4.24 -2.30 2.59
C GLY A 68 5.73 -2.58 2.86
N LEU A 69 6.05 -3.63 3.63
CA LEU A 69 7.44 -3.92 3.98
C LEU A 69 8.30 -4.27 2.74
N PRO A 70 7.85 -5.08 1.76
CA PRO A 70 8.66 -5.31 0.57
C PRO A 70 8.89 -4.06 -0.28
N VAL A 71 7.87 -3.19 -0.40
CA VAL A 71 8.02 -1.90 -1.09
C VAL A 71 9.01 -1.00 -0.34
N ALA A 72 8.96 -0.97 0.99
CA ALA A 72 9.91 -0.22 1.81
C ALA A 72 11.33 -0.81 1.77
N ALA A 73 11.45 -2.14 1.76
CA ALA A 73 12.72 -2.85 1.66
C ALA A 73 13.43 -2.58 0.32
N SER A 74 12.66 -2.33 -0.75
CA SER A 74 13.22 -1.98 -2.07
C SER A 74 14.10 -0.73 -2.05
N LEU A 75 13.94 0.15 -1.04
CA LEU A 75 14.76 1.35 -0.83
C LEU A 75 16.19 1.05 -0.38
N PHE A 76 16.45 -0.15 0.16
CA PHE A 76 17.75 -0.57 0.69
C PHE A 76 18.43 -1.60 -0.21
N VAL A 77 17.85 -1.91 -1.36
CA VAL A 77 18.27 -3.01 -2.23
C VAL A 77 18.61 -2.49 -3.63
N GLU A 78 19.85 -2.73 -4.02
CA GLU A 78 20.36 -2.39 -5.36
C GLU A 78 20.30 -3.58 -6.34
N SER A 79 20.37 -4.81 -5.82
CA SER A 79 20.37 -6.03 -6.65
C SER A 79 19.01 -6.26 -7.32
N GLU A 80 19.02 -6.41 -8.65
CA GLU A 80 17.85 -6.69 -9.47
C GLU A 80 17.11 -7.95 -9.02
N HIS A 81 17.83 -9.06 -8.79
CA HIS A 81 17.27 -10.33 -8.32
C HIS A 81 16.49 -10.18 -7.01
N LYS A 82 17.02 -9.38 -6.08
CA LYS A 82 16.34 -9.10 -4.81
C LYS A 82 15.10 -8.24 -5.02
N ARG A 83 15.13 -7.26 -5.94
CA ARG A 83 13.95 -6.46 -6.31
C ARG A 83 12.84 -7.30 -6.94
N VAL A 84 13.19 -8.26 -7.80
CA VAL A 84 12.21 -9.24 -8.32
C VAL A 84 11.58 -10.01 -7.17
N GLY A 85 12.38 -10.54 -6.24
CA GLY A 85 11.87 -11.23 -5.06
C GLY A 85 10.90 -10.38 -4.23
N LEU A 86 11.25 -9.12 -3.96
CA LEU A 86 10.38 -8.18 -3.26
C LEU A 86 9.08 -7.88 -4.04
N GLY A 87 9.15 -7.78 -5.37
CA GLY A 87 7.98 -7.58 -6.23
C GLY A 87 7.03 -8.77 -6.22
N VAL A 88 7.57 -9.99 -6.23
CA VAL A 88 6.78 -11.24 -6.10
C VAL A 88 6.09 -11.28 -4.74
N VAL A 89 6.82 -11.02 -3.65
CA VAL A 89 6.25 -11.01 -2.30
C VAL A 89 5.17 -9.93 -2.19
N ALA A 90 5.41 -8.72 -2.71
CA ALA A 90 4.43 -7.66 -2.72
C ALA A 90 3.16 -8.02 -3.50
N GLY A 91 3.30 -8.59 -4.70
CA GLY A 91 2.17 -9.03 -5.53
C GLY A 91 1.35 -10.14 -4.86
N LEU A 92 2.01 -11.13 -4.26
CA LEU A 92 1.35 -12.15 -3.43
C LEU A 92 0.69 -11.54 -2.19
N GLY A 93 1.30 -10.51 -1.59
CA GLY A 93 0.73 -9.74 -0.49
C GLY A 93 -0.57 -9.04 -0.88
N VAL A 94 -0.65 -8.48 -2.10
CA VAL A 94 -1.89 -7.89 -2.62
C VAL A 94 -2.96 -8.96 -2.80
N ALA A 95 -2.61 -10.15 -3.33
CA ALA A 95 -3.53 -11.28 -3.42
C ALA A 95 -4.05 -11.71 -2.05
N ALA A 96 -3.16 -11.89 -1.08
CA ALA A 96 -3.50 -12.29 0.28
C ALA A 96 -4.39 -11.25 0.97
N MET A 97 -4.04 -9.97 0.85
CA MET A 97 -4.84 -8.86 1.37
C MET A 97 -6.23 -8.84 0.73
N HIS A 98 -6.32 -9.00 -0.59
CA HIS A 98 -7.59 -9.02 -1.33
C HIS A 98 -8.49 -10.19 -0.88
N LEU A 99 -7.95 -11.40 -0.80
CA LEU A 99 -8.70 -12.58 -0.39
C LEU A 99 -9.12 -12.50 1.09
N THR A 100 -8.27 -11.94 1.95
CA THR A 100 -8.62 -11.69 3.37
C THR A 100 -9.73 -10.66 3.48
N GLY A 101 -9.69 -9.59 2.68
CA GLY A 101 -10.75 -8.57 2.64
C GLY A 101 -12.07 -9.11 2.10
N MET A 102 -12.03 -9.96 1.07
CA MET A 102 -13.21 -10.67 0.56
C MET A 102 -13.80 -11.62 1.61
N SER A 103 -12.95 -12.30 2.39
CA SER A 103 -13.39 -13.20 3.47
C SER A 103 -14.06 -12.45 4.63
N ALA A 104 -13.86 -11.13 4.74
CA ALA A 104 -14.54 -10.30 5.73
C ALA A 104 -16.00 -10.01 5.36
N LEU A 105 -16.44 -10.33 4.13
CA LEU A 105 -17.84 -10.18 3.75
C LEU A 105 -18.70 -11.21 4.46
N GLU A 106 -19.77 -10.74 5.10
CA GLU A 106 -20.79 -11.57 5.72
C GLU A 106 -22.08 -11.54 4.88
N ASN A 107 -22.97 -12.52 5.12
CA ASN A 107 -24.24 -12.72 4.39
C ASN A 107 -24.09 -12.96 2.88
N CYS A 108 -22.92 -13.44 2.45
CA CYS A 108 -22.73 -13.88 1.08
C CYS A 108 -21.78 -15.08 0.98
N LEU A 109 -21.98 -15.90 -0.04
CA LEU A 109 -21.05 -16.95 -0.44
C LEU A 109 -20.27 -16.50 -1.67
N ALA A 110 -18.94 -16.36 -1.52
CA ALA A 110 -18.05 -16.00 -2.61
C ALA A 110 -17.52 -17.29 -3.30
N ILE A 111 -17.97 -17.54 -4.53
CA ILE A 111 -17.53 -18.68 -5.35
C ILE A 111 -16.54 -18.17 -6.39
N TYR A 112 -15.32 -18.73 -6.39
CA TYR A 112 -14.23 -18.27 -7.26
C TYR A 112 -13.99 -19.21 -8.43
N ASN A 113 -13.78 -18.65 -9.62
CA ASN A 113 -13.15 -19.37 -10.72
C ASN A 113 -11.62 -19.40 -10.51
N PRO A 114 -11.00 -20.57 -10.27
CA PRO A 114 -9.59 -20.65 -9.92
C PRO A 114 -8.68 -20.17 -11.05
N MET A 115 -9.06 -20.36 -12.32
CA MET A 115 -8.24 -19.96 -13.45
C MET A 115 -8.17 -18.44 -13.58
N THR A 116 -9.33 -17.77 -13.54
CA THR A 116 -9.39 -16.30 -13.61
C THR A 116 -8.71 -15.66 -12.40
N LEU A 117 -8.87 -16.25 -11.20
CA LEU A 117 -8.17 -15.77 -10.00
C LEU A 117 -6.65 -15.88 -10.15
N LEU A 118 -6.14 -17.01 -10.64
CA LEU A 118 -4.70 -17.19 -10.88
C LEU A 118 -4.15 -16.19 -11.91
N ILE A 119 -4.92 -15.88 -12.96
CA ILE A 119 -4.55 -14.83 -13.93
C ILE A 119 -4.45 -13.47 -13.24
N GLY A 120 -5.40 -13.14 -12.36
CA GLY A 120 -5.37 -11.90 -11.58
C GLY A 120 -4.15 -11.82 -10.66
N ILE A 121 -3.83 -12.90 -9.95
CA ILE A 121 -2.64 -12.99 -9.09
C ILE A 121 -1.37 -12.82 -9.91
N ALA A 122 -1.26 -13.53 -11.04
CA ALA A 122 -0.11 -13.42 -11.93
C ALA A 122 0.05 -12.00 -12.51
N ALA A 123 -1.04 -11.35 -12.91
CA ALA A 123 -1.04 -9.98 -13.38
C ALA A 123 -0.59 -8.98 -12.28
N GLY A 124 -1.05 -9.18 -11.04
CA GLY A 124 -0.61 -8.39 -9.89
C GLY A 124 0.88 -8.55 -9.62
N ILE A 125 1.37 -9.79 -9.58
CA ILE A 125 2.81 -10.09 -9.41
C ILE A 125 3.62 -9.44 -10.53
N ALA A 126 3.22 -9.61 -11.79
CA ALA A 126 3.91 -9.01 -12.93
C ALA A 126 3.95 -7.47 -12.81
N GLY A 127 2.83 -6.84 -12.43
CA GLY A 127 2.77 -5.40 -12.20
C GLY A 127 3.75 -4.90 -11.14
N PHE A 128 3.83 -5.59 -10.00
CA PHE A 128 4.76 -5.23 -8.92
C PHE A 128 6.22 -5.50 -9.29
N VAL A 129 6.53 -6.63 -9.92
CA VAL A 129 7.88 -6.95 -10.38
C VAL A 129 8.35 -5.91 -11.40
N LEU A 130 7.54 -5.63 -12.43
CA LEU A 130 7.87 -4.64 -13.44
C LEU A 130 8.00 -3.23 -12.86
N ALA A 131 7.20 -2.88 -11.84
CA ALA A 131 7.34 -1.61 -11.15
C ALA A 131 8.65 -1.52 -10.35
N MET A 132 9.04 -2.59 -9.64
CA MET A 132 10.27 -2.60 -8.82
C MET A 132 11.55 -2.72 -9.64
N LEU A 133 11.48 -3.28 -10.86
CA LEU A 133 12.61 -3.35 -11.79
C LEU A 133 12.97 -2.01 -12.43
N GLN A 134 12.08 -1.01 -12.38
CA GLN A 134 12.38 0.28 -12.98
C GLN A 134 13.53 0.96 -12.24
N GLU A 135 14.51 1.44 -12.99
CA GLU A 135 15.67 2.16 -12.45
C GLU A 135 15.50 3.67 -12.62
N GLY A 136 16.23 4.43 -11.79
CA GLY A 136 16.25 5.89 -11.84
C GLY A 136 15.53 6.56 -10.68
N ASP A 137 16.08 7.72 -10.33
CA ASP A 137 15.71 8.49 -9.14
C ASP A 137 14.95 9.78 -9.49
N ASP A 138 14.77 10.03 -10.78
CA ASP A 138 14.03 11.17 -11.30
C ASP A 138 12.54 11.05 -11.00
N MET A 139 11.88 12.21 -10.92
CA MET A 139 10.43 12.31 -10.70
C MET A 139 9.63 11.44 -11.69
N ARG A 140 10.07 11.38 -12.97
CA ARG A 140 9.43 10.56 -14.00
C ARG A 140 9.56 9.06 -13.72
N SER A 141 10.71 8.60 -13.25
CA SER A 141 10.90 7.18 -12.89
C SER A 141 10.05 6.81 -11.67
N GLN A 142 10.00 7.68 -10.66
CA GLN A 142 9.16 7.45 -9.47
C GLN A 142 7.66 7.43 -9.78
N LEU A 143 7.21 8.30 -10.68
CA LEU A 143 5.82 8.28 -11.18
C LEU A 143 5.52 6.97 -11.91
N ARG A 144 6.42 6.51 -12.79
CA ARG A 144 6.22 5.24 -13.51
C ARG A 144 6.23 4.02 -12.59
N LYS A 145 7.09 4.01 -11.56
CA LYS A 145 7.09 2.97 -10.49
C LYS A 145 5.74 2.94 -9.78
N GLY A 146 5.28 4.09 -9.30
CA GLY A 146 3.98 4.21 -8.61
C GLY A 146 2.81 3.80 -9.50
N LEU A 147 2.77 4.26 -10.75
CA LEU A 147 1.74 3.87 -11.73
C LEU A 147 1.76 2.38 -12.02
N GLY A 148 2.93 1.75 -12.12
CA GLY A 148 3.05 0.31 -12.31
C GLY A 148 2.49 -0.48 -11.12
N MET A 149 2.80 -0.05 -9.89
CA MET A 149 2.23 -0.66 -8.68
C MET A 149 0.71 -0.51 -8.65
N VAL A 150 0.19 0.69 -8.91
CA VAL A 150 -1.27 0.94 -8.97
C VAL A 150 -1.93 0.09 -10.06
N ALA A 151 -1.33 0.01 -11.24
CA ALA A 151 -1.83 -0.83 -12.32
C ALA A 151 -1.86 -2.31 -11.92
N GLY A 152 -0.83 -2.80 -11.23
CA GLY A 152 -0.79 -4.17 -10.69
C GLY A 152 -1.89 -4.43 -9.66
N VAL A 153 -2.11 -3.50 -8.72
CA VAL A 153 -3.20 -3.58 -7.74
C VAL A 153 -4.56 -3.62 -8.42
N CYS A 154 -4.82 -2.68 -9.35
CA CYS A 154 -6.07 -2.61 -10.09
C CYS A 154 -6.30 -3.86 -10.94
N ALA A 155 -5.28 -4.33 -11.68
CA ALA A 155 -5.37 -5.52 -12.51
C ALA A 155 -5.75 -6.74 -11.68
N LEU A 156 -5.03 -6.99 -10.57
CA LEU A 156 -5.36 -8.08 -9.67
C LEU A 156 -6.78 -7.94 -9.15
N HIS A 157 -7.14 -6.76 -8.62
CA HIS A 157 -8.44 -6.53 -8.01
C HIS A 157 -9.60 -6.78 -8.98
N PHE A 158 -9.57 -6.16 -10.16
CA PHE A 158 -10.67 -6.28 -11.12
C PHE A 158 -10.74 -7.66 -11.77
N ILE A 159 -9.61 -8.31 -12.05
CA ILE A 159 -9.60 -9.68 -12.58
C ILE A 159 -10.10 -10.66 -11.51
N ALA A 160 -9.69 -10.49 -10.25
CA ALA A 160 -10.17 -11.31 -9.14
C ALA A 160 -11.67 -11.10 -8.88
N MET A 161 -12.17 -9.86 -8.93
CA MET A 161 -13.61 -9.59 -8.87
C MET A 161 -14.37 -10.14 -10.10
N GLY A 162 -13.74 -10.19 -11.26
CA GLY A 162 -14.28 -10.89 -12.43
C GLY A 162 -14.29 -12.41 -12.30
N SER A 163 -13.56 -12.96 -11.33
CA SER A 163 -13.53 -14.40 -11.03
C SER A 163 -14.60 -14.84 -10.04
N VAL A 164 -15.19 -13.91 -9.29
CA VAL A 164 -16.09 -14.23 -8.17
C VAL A 164 -17.55 -14.08 -8.56
N SER A 165 -18.38 -15.05 -8.17
CA SER A 165 -19.83 -14.94 -8.10
C SER A 165 -20.24 -14.88 -6.64
N ILE A 166 -21.07 -13.89 -6.30
CA ILE A 166 -21.48 -13.63 -4.92
C ILE A 166 -22.97 -13.97 -4.81
N ASP A 167 -23.27 -15.05 -4.13
CA ASP A 167 -24.64 -15.45 -3.83
C ASP A 167 -25.02 -14.87 -2.46
N LEU A 168 -26.06 -14.02 -2.44
CA LEU A 168 -26.57 -13.45 -1.19
C LEU A 168 -27.33 -14.49 -0.38
N LEU A 169 -27.07 -14.53 0.92
CA LEU A 169 -27.78 -15.39 1.86
C LEU A 169 -28.66 -14.50 2.75
N GLU A 170 -29.91 -14.92 2.95
CA GLU A 170 -30.78 -14.31 3.97
C GLU A 170 -30.24 -14.70 5.37
N GLY A 171 -29.31 -13.89 5.87
CA GLY A 171 -28.67 -14.05 7.16
C GLY A 171 -29.08 -12.95 8.14
N ILE A 172 -29.08 -13.27 9.44
CA ILE A 172 -29.19 -12.28 10.51
C ILE A 172 -27.91 -11.43 10.45
N ALA A 173 -28.05 -10.12 10.21
CA ALA A 173 -26.92 -9.20 10.05
C ALA A 173 -26.04 -9.15 11.31
N TYR A 174 -25.00 -9.97 11.35
CA TYR A 174 -23.81 -9.75 12.17
C TYR A 174 -22.80 -8.91 11.36
N GLY A 175 -21.89 -8.23 12.03
CA GLY A 175 -20.88 -7.39 11.37
C GLY A 175 -21.29 -5.93 11.13
N ILE A 176 -20.36 -5.19 10.54
CA ILE A 176 -20.43 -3.74 10.40
C ILE A 176 -21.11 -3.37 9.08
N GLY A 177 -22.13 -2.51 9.13
CA GLY A 177 -22.81 -2.05 7.93
C GLY A 177 -21.92 -1.19 7.02
N GLY A 178 -22.15 -1.26 5.71
CA GLY A 178 -21.37 -0.52 4.70
C GLY A 178 -21.25 0.99 4.92
N LYS A 179 -22.23 1.63 5.59
CA LYS A 179 -22.15 3.06 5.98
C LYS A 179 -20.99 3.33 6.93
N PHE A 180 -20.87 2.53 8.01
CA PHE A 180 -19.78 2.67 8.97
C PHE A 180 -18.43 2.36 8.30
N MET A 181 -18.37 1.29 7.51
CA MET A 181 -17.17 0.93 6.75
C MET A 181 -16.71 2.07 5.82
N SER A 182 -17.64 2.73 5.13
CA SER A 182 -17.32 3.90 4.30
C SER A 182 -16.70 5.04 5.10
N THR A 183 -17.29 5.40 6.24
CA THR A 183 -16.71 6.42 7.15
C THR A 183 -15.36 5.99 7.73
N LEU A 184 -15.19 4.71 8.08
CA LEU A 184 -13.93 4.18 8.58
C LEU A 184 -12.83 4.30 7.53
N VAL A 185 -13.07 3.77 6.32
CA VAL A 185 -12.12 3.82 5.21
C VAL A 185 -11.77 5.27 4.85
N ALA A 186 -12.76 6.17 4.82
CA ALA A 186 -12.54 7.59 4.60
C ALA A 186 -11.65 8.23 5.68
N SER A 187 -11.93 7.94 6.96
CA SER A 187 -11.16 8.48 8.09
C SER A 187 -9.70 8.00 8.08
N VAL A 188 -9.47 6.71 7.82
CA VAL A 188 -8.13 6.12 7.73
C VAL A 188 -7.36 6.73 6.55
N SER A 189 -8.02 6.85 5.39
CA SER A 189 -7.40 7.41 4.18
C SER A 189 -7.01 8.88 4.36
N LEU A 190 -7.90 9.69 4.95
CA LEU A 190 -7.62 11.09 5.29
C LEU A 190 -6.49 11.21 6.32
N GLY A 191 -6.48 10.34 7.33
CA GLY A 191 -5.42 10.29 8.32
C GLY A 191 -4.04 10.02 7.69
N VAL A 192 -3.94 8.97 6.88
CA VAL A 192 -2.68 8.64 6.18
C VAL A 192 -2.26 9.75 5.23
N PHE A 193 -3.19 10.35 4.49
CA PHE A 193 -2.90 11.48 3.63
C PHE A 193 -2.36 12.69 4.42
N ALA A 194 -3.03 13.10 5.49
CA ALA A 194 -2.62 14.21 6.33
C ALA A 194 -1.22 13.99 6.92
N VAL A 195 -0.96 12.80 7.45
CA VAL A 195 0.34 12.44 8.03
C VAL A 195 1.45 12.43 6.97
N THR A 196 1.16 11.93 5.77
CA THR A 196 2.12 11.93 4.65
C THR A 196 2.47 13.36 4.19
N VAL A 197 1.47 14.26 4.14
CA VAL A 197 1.66 15.68 3.82
C VAL A 197 2.50 16.36 4.89
N ILE A 198 2.15 16.20 6.16
CA ILE A 198 2.88 16.78 7.29
C ILE A 198 4.32 16.27 7.33
N GLY A 199 4.52 14.95 7.18
CA GLY A 199 5.86 14.34 7.14
C GLY A 199 6.70 14.88 5.97
N THR A 200 6.10 15.03 4.79
CA THR A 200 6.79 15.60 3.62
C THR A 200 7.13 17.08 3.84
N MET A 201 6.21 17.87 4.40
CA MET A 201 6.45 19.29 4.69
C MET A 201 7.51 19.48 5.77
N GLY A 202 7.45 18.70 6.85
CA GLY A 202 8.45 18.70 7.92
C GLY A 202 9.84 18.35 7.40
N TYR A 203 9.94 17.33 6.53
CA TYR A 203 11.20 16.93 5.91
C TYR A 203 11.76 18.01 4.96
N ARG A 204 10.89 18.67 4.17
CA ARG A 204 11.31 19.80 3.33
C ARG A 204 11.79 20.98 4.18
N ARG A 205 11.12 21.25 5.30
CA ARG A 205 11.51 22.32 6.24
C ARG A 205 12.85 22.03 6.90
N SER A 206 13.09 20.80 7.35
CA SER A 206 14.38 20.41 7.93
C SER A 206 15.54 20.51 6.92
N LEU A 207 15.28 20.17 5.65
CA LEU A 207 16.27 20.33 4.58
C LEU A 207 16.54 21.80 4.23
N ALA A 208 15.50 22.65 4.23
CA ALA A 208 15.64 24.08 4.00
C ALA A 208 16.45 24.75 5.11
N MET A 209 16.22 24.38 6.38
CA MET A 209 17.00 24.87 7.52
C MET A 209 18.47 24.43 7.46
N ARG A 210 18.75 23.18 7.05
CA ARG A 210 20.13 22.70 6.85
C ARG A 210 20.86 23.41 5.72
N ARG A 211 20.19 23.67 4.58
CA ARG A 211 20.76 24.46 3.48
C ARG A 211 20.99 25.93 3.85
N ALA A 212 20.19 26.47 4.76
CA ALA A 212 20.34 27.83 5.26
C ALA A 212 21.48 27.98 6.30
N GLY A 213 22.28 26.94 6.57
CA GLY A 213 23.46 27.02 7.43
C GLY A 213 23.17 27.18 8.93
N TYR A 214 21.94 26.90 9.38
CA TYR A 214 21.54 27.11 10.78
C TYR A 214 22.11 26.06 11.77
N TRP A 215 22.81 25.05 11.28
CA TRP A 215 23.69 24.21 12.10
C TRP A 215 25.13 24.61 11.81
N GLY A 216 25.55 25.72 12.43
CA GLY A 216 26.93 26.13 12.43
C GLY A 216 27.78 25.08 13.16
N GLU A 217 28.88 24.71 12.53
CA GLU A 217 30.07 24.08 13.13
C GLU A 217 30.70 25.00 14.18
N SER A 218 29.97 25.40 15.22
CA SER A 218 30.50 26.27 16.28
C SER A 218 30.39 25.70 17.69
N GLU A 219 30.28 24.39 17.85
CA GLU A 219 30.26 23.78 19.20
C GLU A 219 30.77 22.33 19.29
N PHE A 220 31.66 21.90 18.39
CA PHE A 220 32.39 20.62 18.52
C PHE A 220 33.92 20.74 18.62
N ASP A 221 34.46 21.97 18.57
CA ASP A 221 35.90 22.26 18.72
C ASP A 221 36.27 22.95 20.05
N ARG A 222 35.35 22.98 21.02
CA ARG A 222 35.64 23.45 22.37
C ARG A 222 34.88 22.62 23.38
N LEU A 223 35.43 21.45 23.72
CA LEU A 223 35.53 20.80 25.04
C LEU A 223 36.20 19.43 24.84
#